data_AF-A0A382XNN8-F1
#
_entry.id   AF-A0A382XNN8-F1
#
_cell.length_a   1.000
_cell.length_b   1.000
_cell.length_c   1.000
_cell.angle_alpha   90.00
_cell.angle_beta   90.00
_cell.angle_gamma   90.00
#
_symmetry.space_group_name_H-M   'P 1'
#
loop_
_entity.id
_entity.type
_entity.pdbx_description
1 polymer ?
#
loop_
_entity_poly.entity_id
_entity_poly.type
_entity_poly.pdbx_seq_one_letter_code
_entity_poly.pdbx_strand_id
1 'polypeptide(L)'
;MTAHTLEPRFIAIEGCIGAGKTSLVDLLGKQLDAQVVQEMDDENPFINKFYQDRESFGFQTQVFFLLNRYNQYMNLAQRDLFNS
;
A
#
# COMPACT_ATOMS: atom_id res chain seq x y z
N MET A 1 -4.70 -21.99 -28.77
CA MET A 1 -4.14 -22.12 -27.42
C MET A 1 -3.84 -20.72 -26.92
N THR A 2 -4.83 -20.05 -26.34
CA THR A 2 -4.64 -18.73 -25.72
C THR A 2 -3.84 -18.95 -24.46
N ALA A 3 -2.62 -18.39 -24.42
CA ALA A 3 -1.87 -18.31 -23.17
C ALA A 3 -2.77 -17.62 -22.15
N HIS A 4 -3.12 -18.33 -21.08
CA HIS A 4 -3.72 -17.70 -19.91
C HIS A 4 -2.61 -16.87 -19.27
N THR A 5 -2.44 -15.64 -19.76
CA THR A 5 -1.66 -14.63 -19.07
C THR A 5 -2.32 -14.48 -17.71
N LEU A 6 -1.61 -14.85 -16.64
CA LEU A 6 -2.09 -14.61 -15.29
C LEU A 6 -2.26 -13.10 -15.15
N GLU A 7 -3.49 -12.60 -15.21
CA GLU A 7 -3.74 -11.21 -14.92
C GLU A 7 -3.33 -10.98 -13.46
N PRO A 8 -2.37 -10.08 -13.20
CA PRO A 8 -1.91 -9.84 -11.84
C PRO A 8 -3.08 -9.26 -11.04
N ARG A 9 -3.66 -10.09 -10.17
CA ARG A 9 -4.73 -9.70 -9.24
C ARG A 9 -4.31 -8.61 -8.25
N PHE A 10 -3.02 -8.32 -8.15
CA PHE A 10 -2.43 -7.34 -7.25
C PHE A 10 -1.10 -6.83 -7.80
N ILE A 11 -0.92 -5.51 -7.83
CA ILE A 11 0.32 -4.85 -8.26
C ILE A 11 0.82 -3.99 -7.09
N ALA A 12 1.99 -4.34 -6.53
CA ALA A 12 2.66 -3.51 -5.54
C ALA A 12 3.62 -2.54 -6.23
N ILE A 13 3.55 -1.26 -5.86
CA ILE A 13 4.45 -0.20 -6.36
C ILE A 13 5.37 0.24 -5.24
N GLU A 14 6.67 -0.03 -5.40
CA GLU A 14 7.72 0.26 -4.40
C GLU A 14 8.69 1.33 -4.88
N GLY A 15 9.30 2.06 -3.94
CA GLY A 15 10.30 3.09 -4.27
C GLY A 15 10.51 4.15 -3.19
N CYS A 16 11.59 4.91 -3.31
CA CYS A 16 11.97 5.94 -2.34
C CYS A 16 10.88 7.02 -2.16
N ILE A 17 10.92 7.72 -1.02
CA ILE A 17 10.08 8.90 -0.77
C ILE A 17 10.39 9.94 -1.86
N GLY A 18 9.35 10.50 -2.46
CA GLY A 18 9.48 11.47 -3.56
C GLY A 18 9.69 10.86 -4.96
N ALA A 19 9.70 9.53 -5.12
CA ALA A 19 9.91 8.87 -6.43
C ALA A 19 8.70 8.94 -7.39
N GLY A 20 7.58 9.55 -6.99
CA GLY A 20 6.37 9.65 -7.83
C GLY A 20 5.44 8.43 -7.80
N LYS A 21 5.53 7.59 -6.75
CA LYS A 21 4.71 6.38 -6.59
C LYS A 21 3.21 6.64 -6.65
N THR A 22 2.71 7.62 -5.89
CA THR A 22 1.29 8.00 -5.86
C THR A 22 0.78 8.33 -7.26
N SER A 23 1.54 9.15 -8.00
CA SER A 23 1.19 9.50 -9.38
C SER A 23 1.14 8.29 -10.30
N LEU A 24 2.08 7.34 -10.16
CA LEU A 24 2.09 6.10 -10.93
C LEU A 24 0.90 5.21 -10.59
N VAL A 25 0.59 5.05 -9.30
CA VAL A 25 -0.57 4.29 -8.81
C VAL A 25 -1.87 4.85 -9.38
N ASP A 26 -2.04 6.17 -9.36
CA ASP A 26 -3.26 6.82 -9.88
C ASP A 26 -3.39 6.67 -11.41
N LEU A 27 -2.28 6.69 -12.15
CA LEU A 27 -2.27 6.45 -13.59
C LEU A 27 -2.62 4.99 -13.92
N LEU A 28 -2.01 4.04 -13.20
CA LEU A 28 -2.28 2.61 -13.40
C LEU A 28 -3.71 2.24 -13.01
N GLY A 29 -4.22 2.77 -11.90
CA GLY A 29 -5.61 2.56 -11.46
C GLY A 29 -6.61 2.97 -12.53
N LYS A 30 -6.40 4.15 -13.15
CA LYS A 30 -7.24 4.62 -14.27
C LYS A 30 -7.11 3.78 -15.54
N GLN A 31 -5.88 3.36 -15.89
CA GLN A 31 -5.64 2.60 -17.13
C GLN A 31 -6.14 1.15 -17.06
N LEU A 32 -6.12 0.55 -15.86
CA LEU A 32 -6.46 -0.85 -15.64
C LEU A 32 -7.86 -1.05 -15.04
N ASP A 33 -8.60 0.03 -14.79
CA ASP A 33 -9.86 0.02 -14.01
C ASP A 33 -9.70 -0.73 -12.67
N ALA A 34 -8.57 -0.48 -12.01
CA ALA A 34 -8.16 -1.23 -10.82
C ALA A 34 -8.47 -0.43 -9.55
N GLN A 35 -8.80 -1.16 -8.48
CA GLN A 35 -8.90 -0.57 -7.14
C GLN A 35 -7.53 -0.02 -6.72
N VAL A 36 -7.49 1.27 -6.38
CA VAL A 36 -6.30 1.95 -5.86
C VAL A 36 -6.24 1.80 -4.34
N VAL A 37 -5.08 1.36 -3.84
CA VAL A 37 -4.79 1.22 -2.41
C VAL A 37 -3.54 2.04 -2.11
N GLN A 38 -3.69 3.10 -1.30
CA GLN A 38 -2.60 4.01 -0.94
C GLN A 38 -2.13 3.79 0.51
N GLU A 39 -0.89 4.21 0.79
CA GLU A 39 -0.34 4.22 2.14
C GLU A 39 -1.07 5.26 3.00
N MET A 40 -1.39 4.91 4.25
CA MET A 40 -2.01 5.83 5.22
C MET A 40 -0.91 6.42 6.11
N ASP A 41 -0.13 7.35 5.55
CA ASP A 41 1.04 7.91 6.23
C ASP A 41 0.67 8.81 7.42
N ASP A 42 -0.46 9.51 7.33
CA ASP A 42 -0.90 10.53 8.30
C ASP A 42 -1.44 9.94 9.61
N GLU A 43 -1.65 8.62 9.69
CA GLU A 43 -2.20 7.97 10.88
C GLU A 43 -1.14 7.48 11.87
N ASN A 44 0.14 7.44 11.49
CA ASN A 44 1.18 6.88 12.35
C ASN A 44 1.56 7.86 13.49
N PRO A 45 1.17 7.61 14.75
CA PRO A 45 1.39 8.55 15.85
C PRO A 45 2.87 8.69 16.25
N PHE A 46 3.75 7.86 15.69
CA PHE A 46 5.17 7.84 15.98
C PHE A 46 6.01 8.53 14.90
N ILE A 47 5.46 8.83 13.72
CA ILE A 47 6.26 9.30 12.58
C ILE A 47 7.00 10.62 12.88
N ASN A 48 6.33 11.57 13.53
CA ASN A 48 6.94 12.83 13.95
C ASN A 48 8.05 12.61 14.99
N LYS A 49 7.85 11.66 15.90
CA LYS A 49 8.83 11.32 16.94
C LYS A 49 10.03 10.59 16.36
N PHE A 50 9.82 9.74 15.36
CA PHE A 50 10.88 9.08 14.61
C PHE A 50 11.80 10.06 13.89
N TYR A 51 11.25 11.13 13.30
CA TYR A 51 12.09 12.17 12.68
C TYR A 51 12.93 12.95 13.71
N GLN A 52 12.52 12.98 14.98
CA GLN A 52 13.24 13.62 16.08
C GLN A 52 14.27 12.69 16.74
N ASP A 53 13.90 11.42 16.96
CA ASP A 53 14.73 10.39 17.57
C ASP A 53 14.41 9.01 16.97
N ARG A 54 15.28 8.57 16.06
CA ARG A 54 15.10 7.29 15.37
C ARG A 54 15.38 6.08 16.25
N GLU A 55 16.26 6.20 17.24
CA GLU A 55 16.67 5.08 18.08
C GLU A 55 15.54 4.70 19.03
N SER A 56 14.87 5.69 19.61
CA SER A 56 13.77 5.48 20.55
C SER A 56 12.42 5.13 19.89
N PHE A 57 12.19 5.59 18.65
CA PHE A 57 10.87 5.48 17.98
C PHE A 57 10.88 4.66 16.69
N GLY A 58 12.04 4.17 16.23
CA GLY A 58 12.16 3.39 15.01
C GLY A 58 11.31 2.11 15.05
N PHE A 59 11.37 1.37 16.15
CA PHE A 59 10.63 0.11 16.29
C PHE A 59 9.11 0.32 16.21
N GLN A 60 8.57 1.24 17.00
CA GLN A 60 7.13 1.53 17.08
C GLN A 60 6.61 2.02 15.72
N THR A 61 7.38 2.89 15.05
CA THR A 61 7.05 3.41 13.73
C THR A 61 6.96 2.29 12.69
N GLN A 62 7.94 1.38 12.67
CA GLN A 62 7.96 0.26 11.72
C GLN A 62 6.89 -0.79 12.01
N VAL A 63 6.62 -1.11 13.28
CA VAL A 63 5.53 -2.02 13.67
C VAL A 63 4.17 -1.44 13.28
N PHE A 64 3.96 -0.15 13.45
CA PHE A 64 2.73 0.51 13.01
C PHE A 64 2.54 0.37 11.49
N PHE A 65 3.57 0.66 10.69
CA PHE A 65 3.51 0.47 9.24
C PHE A 65 3.19 -0.98 8.85
N LEU A 66 3.83 -1.96 9.51
CA LEU A 66 3.58 -3.37 9.26
C LEU A 66 2.13 -3.77 9.55
N LEU A 67 1.60 -3.39 10.71
CA LEU A 67 0.23 -3.73 11.11
C LEU A 67 -0.80 -3.04 10.22
N ASN A 68 -0.56 -1.81 9.82
CA ASN A 68 -1.45 -1.10 8.91
C ASN A 68 -1.51 -1.80 7.53
N ARG A 69 -0.35 -2.15 6.94
CA ARG A 69 -0.31 -2.90 5.68
C ARG A 69 -0.99 -4.26 5.80
N TYR A 70 -0.81 -4.96 6.93
CA TYR A 70 -1.49 -6.22 7.18
C TYR A 70 -3.02 -6.06 7.18
N ASN A 71 -3.54 -5.05 7.88
CA ASN A 71 -4.98 -4.78 7.92
C ASN A 71 -5.54 -4.41 6.54
N GLN A 72 -4.83 -3.57 5.78
CA GLN A 72 -5.19 -3.26 4.40
C GLN A 72 -5.27 -4.52 3.54
N TYR A 73 -4.27 -5.40 3.63
CA TYR A 73 -4.26 -6.66 2.88
C TYR A 73 -5.40 -7.60 3.27
N MET A 74 -5.73 -7.69 4.57
CA MET A 74 -6.87 -8.49 5.04
C MET A 74 -8.20 -7.98 4.50
N ASN A 75 -8.38 -6.66 4.41
CA ASN A 75 -9.57 -6.05 3.82
C ASN A 75 -9.69 -6.35 2.31
N LEU A 76 -8.57 -6.40 1.57
CA LEU A 76 -8.56 -6.75 0.14
C LEU A 76 -8.76 -8.26 -0.10
N ALA A 77 -8.32 -9.11 0.83
CA ALA A 77 -8.51 -10.55 0.75
C ALA A 77 -9.98 -10.94 0.96
N GLN A 78 -10.75 -10.11 1.65
CA GLN A 78 -12.20 -10.26 1.75
C GLN A 78 -12.81 -9.97 0.38
N ARG A 79 -13.27 -11.03 -0.31
CA ARG A 79 -13.99 -10.87 -1.58
C ARG A 79 -15.23 -10.02 -1.37
N ASP A 80 -15.34 -8.96 -2.16
CA ASP A 80 -16.59 -8.26 -2.30
C ASP A 80 -17.60 -9.23 -2.93
N LEU A 81 -18.68 -9.54 -2.21
CA LEU A 81 -19.71 -10.48 -2.65
C LEU A 81 -20.45 -9.98 -3.91
N PHE A 82 -20.22 -8.73 -4.32
CA PHE A 82 -20.99 -8.04 -5.35
C PHE A 82 -20.16 -7.57 -6.56
N ASN A 83 -18.83 -7.77 -6.56
CA ASN A 83 -18.00 -7.47 -7.74
C ASN A 83 -17.71 -8.77 -8.48
N SER A 84 -18.33 -8.91 -9.67
CA SER A 84 -18.26 -10.08 -10.56
C SER A 84 -17.18 -9.91 -11.61
#